data_AF-A0A7K3UE77-F1
#
_entry.id   AF-A0A7K3UE77-F1
#
_cell.length_a   1.000
_cell.length_b   1.000
_cell.length_c   1.000
_cell.angle_alpha   90.00
_cell.angle_beta   90.00
_cell.angle_gamma   90.00
#
_symmetry.space_group_name_H-M   'P 1'
#
loop_
_entity.id
_entity.type
_entity.pdbx_description
1 polymer ?
#
loop_
_entity_poly.entity_id
_entity_poly.type
_entity_poly.pdbx_seq_one_letter_code
_entity_poly.pdbx_strand_id
1 'polypeptide(L)' 'MHDAAEATFTPKSDDELKELVSLARLVAYARENAKDLNAEFSAYCLDLALGALMQDLDRSGVSLSDENGQDGSLLGTRH' A
#
# COMPACT_ATOMS: atom_id res chain seq x y z
N MET A 1 14.82 -26.09 25.47
CA MET A 1 13.44 -26.12 24.96
C MET A 1 12.79 -24.80 25.38
N HIS A 2 12.89 -23.79 24.51
CA HIS A 2 12.24 -22.46 24.50
C HIS A 2 12.58 -21.96 23.07
N ASP A 3 11.80 -22.10 22.01
CA ASP A 3 10.37 -21.83 21.73
C ASP A 3 9.90 -20.42 22.07
N ALA A 4 10.03 -19.54 21.07
CA ALA A 4 9.08 -18.53 20.61
C ALA A 4 9.88 -17.47 19.83
N ALA A 5 9.97 -17.64 18.51
CA ALA A 5 10.41 -16.58 17.61
C ALA A 5 9.31 -15.51 17.60
N GLU A 6 9.40 -14.58 18.53
CA GLU A 6 8.57 -13.38 18.56
C GLU A 6 8.87 -12.60 17.27
N ALA A 7 8.01 -12.74 16.26
CA ALA A 7 8.04 -11.89 15.09
C ALA A 7 7.63 -10.49 15.56
N THR A 8 8.60 -9.71 16.00
CA THR A 8 8.42 -8.29 16.31
C THR A 8 8.02 -7.60 15.02
N PHE A 9 6.71 -7.37 14.84
CA PHE A 9 6.20 -6.49 13.78
C PHE A 9 6.61 -5.07 14.13
N THR A 10 7.79 -4.67 13.70
CA THR A 10 8.17 -3.26 13.72
C THR A 10 7.26 -2.53 12.73
N PRO A 11 6.57 -1.46 13.14
CA PRO A 11 5.79 -0.66 12.20
C PRO A 11 6.72 -0.16 11.09
N LYS A 12 6.32 -0.32 9.84
CA LYS A 12 7.09 0.19 8.70
C LYS A 12 7.18 1.69 8.77
N SER A 13 8.34 2.23 8.39
CA SER A 13 8.51 3.66 8.24
C SER A 13 7.67 4.22 7.09
N ASP A 14 7.37 5.52 7.13
CA ASP A 14 6.61 6.21 6.07
C ASP A 14 7.28 6.07 4.69
N ASP A 15 8.60 6.00 4.64
CA ASP A 15 9.33 5.85 3.37
C ASP A 15 9.20 4.42 2.83
N GLU A 16 9.27 3.39 3.69
CA GLU A 16 8.97 2.01 3.30
C GLU A 16 7.52 1.86 2.81
N LEU A 17 6.58 2.55 3.43
CA LEU A 17 5.17 2.58 2.98
C LEU A 17 5.04 3.21 1.60
N LYS A 18 5.69 4.35 1.35
CA LYS A 18 5.71 5.01 0.04
C LYS A 18 6.34 4.11 -1.02
N GLU A 19 7.43 3.44 -0.70
CA GLU A 19 8.08 2.48 -1.60
C GLU A 19 7.15 1.30 -1.92
N LEU A 20 6.47 0.76 -0.91
CA LEU A 20 5.52 -0.34 -1.08
C LEU A 20 4.32 0.06 -1.96
N VAL A 21 3.76 1.26 -1.76
CA VAL A 21 2.72 1.82 -2.63
C VAL A 21 3.24 2.03 -4.05
N SER A 22 4.47 2.54 -4.20
CA SER A 22 5.10 2.76 -5.50
C SER A 22 5.32 1.44 -6.25
N LEU A 23 5.75 0.40 -5.54
CA LEU A 23 5.93 -0.94 -6.08
C LEU A 23 4.59 -1.55 -6.50
N ALA A 24 3.55 -1.43 -5.68
CA ALA A 24 2.20 -1.90 -6.02
C ALA A 24 1.68 -1.24 -7.30
N ARG A 25 1.87 0.08 -7.45
CA ARG A 25 1.52 0.81 -8.67
C ARG A 25 2.31 0.31 -9.89
N LEU A 26 3.60 0.06 -9.74
CA LEU A 26 4.44 -0.47 -10.81
C LEU A 26 3.98 -1.86 -11.26
N VAL A 27 3.69 -2.77 -10.31
CA VAL A 27 3.20 -4.11 -10.61
C VAL A 27 1.83 -4.07 -11.30
N ALA A 28 0.93 -3.19 -10.86
CA ALA A 28 -0.37 -3.00 -11.51
C ALA A 28 -0.23 -2.53 -12.96
N TYR A 29 0.68 -1.59 -13.23
CA TYR A 29 0.98 -1.14 -14.58
C TYR A 29 1.59 -2.26 -15.45
N ALA A 30 2.56 -3.00 -14.90
CA ALA A 30 3.19 -4.13 -15.59
C ALA A 30 2.17 -5.22 -15.93
N ARG A 31 1.21 -5.48 -15.03
CA ARG A 31 0.12 -6.43 -15.27
C ARG A 31 -0.74 -5.99 -16.43
N GLU A 32 -1.13 -4.71 -16.49
CA GLU A 32 -1.95 -4.20 -17.59
C GLU A 32 -1.21 -4.32 -18.92
N ASN A 33 0.08 -3.96 -18.95
CA ASN A 33 0.93 -4.18 -20.13
C ASN A 33 1.02 -5.66 -20.51
N ALA A 34 1.11 -6.58 -19.54
CA ALA A 34 1.13 -8.00 -19.82
C ALA A 34 -0.19 -8.51 -20.43
N LYS A 35 -1.33 -7.94 -20.01
CA LYS A 35 -2.64 -8.23 -20.63
C LYS A 35 -2.70 -7.69 -22.05
N ASP A 36 -2.26 -6.46 -22.28
CA ASP A 36 -2.21 -5.83 -23.61
C ASP A 36 -1.32 -6.60 -24.59
N LEU A 37 -0.23 -7.21 -24.10
CA LEU A 37 0.68 -8.05 -24.87
C LEU A 37 0.22 -9.51 -24.98
N ASN A 38 -0.97 -9.85 -24.48
CA ASN A 38 -1.53 -11.20 -24.46
C ASN A 38 -0.62 -12.23 -23.75
N ALA A 39 0.17 -11.78 -22.78
CA ALA A 39 1.08 -12.59 -21.97
C ALA A 39 0.37 -13.06 -20.68
N GLU A 40 -0.65 -13.90 -20.85
CA GLU A 40 -1.58 -14.31 -19.79
C GLU A 40 -0.90 -14.88 -18.54
N PHE A 41 0.13 -15.71 -18.72
CA PHE A 41 0.87 -16.27 -17.59
C PHE A 41 1.63 -15.20 -16.80
N SER A 42 2.24 -14.24 -17.51
CA SER A 42 2.91 -13.09 -16.87
C SER A 42 1.91 -12.22 -16.12
N ALA A 43 0.75 -11.94 -16.72
CA ALA A 43 -0.33 -11.18 -16.07
C ALA A 43 -0.81 -11.88 -14.78
N TYR A 44 -0.99 -13.20 -14.82
CA TYR A 44 -1.36 -14.00 -13.65
C TYR A 44 -0.31 -13.91 -12.52
N CYS A 45 0.98 -14.08 -12.84
CA CYS A 45 2.05 -13.93 -11.85
C CYS A 45 2.07 -12.53 -11.23
N LEU A 46 1.81 -11.49 -12.04
CA LEU A 46 1.74 -10.11 -11.56
C LEU A 46 0.50 -9.85 -10.69
N ASP A 47 -0.63 -10.48 -10.97
CA ASP A 47 -1.81 -10.44 -10.09
C ASP A 47 -1.53 -11.05 -8.72
N LEU A 48 -0.83 -12.19 -8.67
CA LEU A 48 -0.39 -12.80 -7.40
C LEU A 48 0.55 -11.87 -6.62
N ALA A 49 1.53 -11.27 -7.31
CA ALA A 49 2.46 -10.32 -6.70
C ALA A 49 1.72 -9.09 -6.14
N LEU A 50 0.78 -8.55 -6.91
CA LEU A 50 -0.03 -7.40 -6.47
C LEU A 50 -0.87 -7.76 -5.23
N GLY A 51 -1.49 -8.93 -5.20
CA GLY A 51 -2.24 -9.41 -4.04
C GLY A 51 -1.38 -9.56 -2.78
N ALA A 52 -0.12 -9.98 -2.92
CA ALA A 52 0.82 -10.02 -1.79
C ALA A 52 1.19 -8.61 -1.31
N LEU A 53 1.42 -7.67 -2.23
CA LEU A 53 1.73 -6.27 -1.90
C LEU A 53 0.56 -5.57 -1.19
N MET A 54 -0.69 -5.82 -1.60
CA MET A 54 -1.87 -5.26 -0.94
C MET A 54 -2.03 -5.78 0.49
N GLN A 55 -1.83 -7.08 0.70
CA GLN A 55 -1.84 -7.65 2.06
C GLN A 55 -0.74 -7.06 2.94
N ASP A 56 0.42 -6.76 2.36
CA ASP A 56 1.54 -6.17 3.07
C ASP A 56 1.26 -4.70 3.44
N LEU A 57 0.59 -3.94 2.58
CA LEU A 57 0.10 -2.59 2.88
C LEU A 57 -0.94 -2.59 4.00
N ASP A 58 -1.92 -3.49 3.94
CA ASP A 58 -2.95 -3.63 4.97
C ASP A 58 -2.34 -3.97 6.34
N ARG A 59 -1.34 -4.86 6.36
CA ARG A 59 -0.59 -5.23 7.59
C ARG A 59 0.28 -4.11 8.14
N SER A 60 0.68 -3.16 7.29
CA SER A 60 1.56 -2.06 7.69
C SER A 60 0.81 -0.93 8.41
N GLY A 61 -0.50 -1.09 8.65
CA GLY A 61 -1.29 -0.12 9.40
C GLY A 61 -1.66 1.12 8.58
N VAL A 62 -1.56 1.05 7.25
CA VAL A 62 -2.12 2.08 6.37
C VAL A 62 -3.65 1.98 6.45
N SER A 63 -4.22 2.64 7.44
CA SER A 63 -5.59 3.10 7.31
C SER A 63 -5.55 4.17 6.22
N LEU A 64 -5.99 3.84 5.02
CA LEU A 64 -6.36 4.83 4.00
C LEU A 64 -7.63 5.56 4.47
N SER A 65 -7.60 6.12 5.68
CA SER A 65 -8.57 7.11 6.11
C SER A 65 -8.20 8.37 5.34
N ASP A 66 -9.06 8.71 4.38
CA ASP A 66 -9.12 10.01 3.71
C ASP A 66 -8.86 11.13 4.73
N GLU A 67 -7.64 11.67 4.74
CA GLU A 67 -7.35 12.97 5.37
C GLU A 67 -7.89 14.07 4.43
N ASN A 68 -9.21 14.06 4.21
CA ASN A 68 -9.91 15.09 3.46
C ASN A 68 -10.53 16.09 4.44
N GLY A 69 -9.75 17.12 4.77
CA GLY A 69 -10.24 18.48 5.00
C GLY A 69 -10.82 18.85 6.36
N GLN A 70 -9.95 19.16 7.32
CA GLN A 70 -10.19 20.17 8.38
C GLN A 70 -8.83 20.82 8.66
N ASP A 71 -8.57 22.10 8.37
CA ASP A 71 -9.17 23.25 9.03
C ASP A 71 -8.98 24.50 8.14
N GLY A 72 -10.09 24.93 7.55
CA GLY A 72 -10.20 26.21 6.88
C GLY A 72 -11.44 26.91 7.40
N SER A 73 -11.40 27.46 8.62
CA SER A 73 -12.37 28.48 9.02
C SER A 73 -11.75 29.55 9.91
N LEU A 74 -10.89 30.36 9.30
CA LEU A 74 -10.70 31.76 9.67
C LEU A 74 -11.99 32.55 9.37
N LEU A 75 -12.84 32.78 10.38
CA LEU A 75 -13.76 33.92 10.48
C LEU A 75 -14.27 33.93 11.94
N GLY A 76 -13.91 34.87 12.81
CA GLY A 76 -14.01 36.31 12.61
C GLY A 76 -15.37 36.81 13.11
N THR A 77 -15.62 36.80 14.43
CA THR A 77 -16.71 37.59 15.01
C THR A 77 -16.27 38.23 16.32
N ARG A 78 -16.13 39.57 16.22
CA ARG A 78 -15.84 40.55 17.27
C ARG A 78 -16.98 40.56 18.28
N HIS A 79 -16.64 40.70 19.55
CA HIS A 79 -17.53 41.18 20.61
C HIS A 79 -17.08 42.57 21.05
#